data_AF-A0A369SJ33-F1
#
_entry.id   AF-A0A369SJ33-F1
#
_cell.length_a   1.000
_cell.length_b   1.000
_cell.length_c   1.000
_cell.angle_alpha   90.00
_cell.angle_beta   90.00
_cell.angle_gamma   90.00
#
_symmetry.space_group_name_H-M   'P 1'
#
loop_
_entity.id
_entity.type
_entity.pdbx_description
1 polymer ?
#
loop_
_entity_poly.entity_id
_entity_poly.type
_entity_poly.pdbx_seq_one_letter_code
_entity_poly.pdbx_strand_id
1 'polypeptide(L)'
;MDSNANYIQHLNSLLNPKNEDDIDDDDITSTGHNINPSHIGPPKKKTSNNQDEKKTNEKTKSKDIWDDSEVLDDVDIDDSLDPREQPEYDLKFSQSVSSEDVYLQMGQKNQSTASCENLMIKIKLPATTMNDVELQVTDTFLDLRSPKYKLALYLPHKVDSKNGKAQWDKAKEELNITLRVQREYDFLNM
;
A
#
# COMPACT_ATOMS: atom_id res chain seq x y z
N MET A 1 -19.97 -13.16 -36.47
CA MET A 1 -20.23 -12.30 -35.29
C MET A 1 -20.52 -13.21 -34.09
N ASP A 2 -19.65 -14.20 -33.83
CA ASP A 2 -20.07 -15.41 -33.11
C ASP A 2 -19.31 -15.62 -31.78
N SER A 3 -18.33 -14.76 -31.48
CA SER A 3 -17.51 -14.88 -30.26
C SER A 3 -18.26 -14.51 -28.98
N ASN A 4 -19.24 -13.60 -29.05
CA ASN A 4 -19.98 -13.13 -27.87
C ASN A 4 -21.02 -14.13 -27.35
N ALA A 5 -21.54 -15.01 -28.21
CA ALA A 5 -22.52 -16.02 -27.79
C ALA A 5 -21.89 -17.08 -26.86
N ASN A 6 -20.64 -17.44 -27.11
CA ASN A 6 -19.89 -18.41 -26.30
C ASN A 6 -19.54 -17.89 -24.90
N TYR A 7 -19.36 -16.58 -24.74
CA TYR A 7 -19.06 -15.96 -23.45
C TYR A 7 -20.27 -16.01 -22.51
N ILE A 8 -21.46 -15.70 -23.02
CA ILE A 8 -22.72 -15.76 -22.26
C ILE A 8 -23.00 -17.20 -21.77
N GLN A 9 -22.72 -18.21 -22.61
CA GLN A 9 -22.89 -19.62 -22.26
C GLN A 9 -21.94 -20.05 -21.12
N HIS A 10 -20.68 -19.61 -21.16
CA HIS A 10 -19.71 -19.89 -20.08
C HIS A 10 -20.11 -19.24 -18.76
N LEU A 11 -20.57 -17.99 -18.80
CA LEU A 11 -21.01 -17.28 -17.60
C LEU A 11 -22.18 -18.01 -16.92
N ASN A 12 -23.15 -18.48 -17.72
CA ASN A 12 -24.31 -19.22 -17.22
C ASN A 12 -23.91 -20.53 -16.53
N SER A 13 -22.92 -21.24 -17.06
CA SER A 13 -22.41 -22.47 -16.44
C SER A 13 -21.70 -22.24 -15.10
N LEU A 14 -21.16 -21.04 -14.87
CA LEU A 14 -20.48 -20.68 -13.63
C LEU A 14 -21.46 -20.22 -12.54
N LEU A 15 -22.52 -19.52 -12.95
CA LEU A 15 -23.55 -18.99 -12.05
C LEU A 15 -24.54 -20.05 -11.58
N ASN A 16 -24.79 -21.07 -12.41
CA ASN A 16 -25.67 -22.21 -12.08
C ASN A 16 -24.88 -23.53 -12.18
N PRO A 17 -24.02 -23.85 -11.19
CA PRO A 17 -23.42 -25.18 -11.13
C PRO A 17 -24.54 -26.23 -11.02
N LYS A 18 -24.55 -27.18 -11.95
CA LYS A 18 -25.39 -28.37 -11.82
C LYS A 18 -24.83 -29.19 -10.66
N ASN A 19 -25.58 -29.26 -9.56
CA ASN A 19 -25.29 -30.20 -8.48
C ASN A 19 -25.56 -31.62 -9.01
N GLU A 20 -24.53 -32.27 -9.52
CA GLU A 20 -24.49 -33.72 -9.68
C GLU A 20 -23.64 -34.26 -8.53
N ASP A 21 -24.31 -34.41 -7.38
CA ASP A 21 -23.89 -35.31 -6.32
C ASP A 21 -24.08 -36.74 -6.86
N ASP A 22 -23.03 -37.32 -7.43
CA ASP A 22 -22.91 -38.76 -7.63
C ASP A 22 -21.47 -39.17 -7.26
N ILE A 23 -21.29 -39.45 -5.97
CA ILE A 23 -20.10 -40.08 -5.41
C ILE A 23 -20.26 -41.59 -5.66
N ASP A 24 -19.55 -42.12 -6.65
CA ASP A 24 -19.29 -43.55 -6.74
C ASP A 24 -18.10 -43.88 -5.82
N ASP A 25 -18.43 -44.45 -4.66
CA ASP A 25 -17.55 -45.19 -3.79
C ASP A 25 -17.12 -46.47 -4.52
N ASP A 26 -15.84 -46.59 -4.89
CA ASP A 26 -15.19 -47.90 -4.92
C ASP A 26 -13.65 -47.81 -4.83
N ASP A 27 -13.14 -48.64 -3.92
CA ASP A 27 -11.77 -49.13 -3.76
C ASP A 27 -10.81 -48.42 -2.77
N ILE A 28 -11.10 -48.61 -1.49
CA ILE A 28 -10.11 -48.53 -0.40
C ILE A 28 -9.29 -49.84 -0.40
N THR A 29 -8.20 -49.90 -1.15
CA THR A 29 -7.19 -50.95 -0.94
C THR A 29 -6.27 -50.57 0.22
N SER A 30 -6.54 -51.18 1.38
CA SER A 30 -5.64 -51.22 2.52
C SER A 30 -4.32 -51.89 2.12
N THR A 31 -3.29 -51.09 1.85
CA THR A 31 -1.91 -51.56 1.85
C THR A 31 -1.18 -50.85 2.97
N GLY A 32 -0.97 -51.59 4.07
CA GLY A 32 -0.16 -51.16 5.20
C GLY A 32 1.28 -50.88 4.75
N HIS A 33 1.60 -49.60 4.56
CA HIS A 33 2.96 -49.15 4.31
C HIS A 33 3.64 -48.91 5.66
N ASN A 34 4.67 -49.70 5.95
CA ASN A 34 5.59 -49.47 7.07
C ASN A 34 6.37 -48.17 6.81
N ILE A 35 5.80 -47.04 7.24
CA ILE A 35 6.44 -45.73 7.17
C ILE A 35 7.42 -45.64 8.34
N ASN A 36 8.71 -45.66 8.04
CA ASN A 36 9.78 -45.35 8.98
C ASN A 36 10.22 -43.87 8.81
N PRO A 37 10.74 -43.20 9.86
CA PRO A 37 11.01 -41.76 9.87
C PRO A 37 11.99 -41.26 8.80
N SER A 38 12.69 -42.16 8.12
CA SER A 38 13.64 -41.86 7.05
C SER A 38 12.99 -41.49 5.71
N HIS A 39 11.66 -41.49 5.59
CA HIS A 39 10.95 -41.24 4.33
C HIS A 39 10.38 -39.82 4.17
N ILE A 40 10.64 -38.92 5.13
CA ILE A 40 10.20 -37.52 5.06
C ILE A 40 11.32 -36.70 4.39
N GLY A 41 11.13 -36.38 3.11
CA GLY A 41 12.02 -35.52 2.33
C GLY A 41 12.08 -35.93 0.85
N PRO A 42 12.40 -34.99 -0.07
CA PRO A 42 12.43 -35.28 -1.50
C PRO A 42 13.42 -36.42 -1.83
N PRO A 43 13.06 -37.35 -2.74
CA PRO A 43 13.87 -38.53 -3.01
C PRO A 43 15.25 -38.11 -3.57
N LYS A 44 16.32 -38.56 -2.90
CA LYS A 44 17.69 -38.35 -3.38
C LYS A 44 17.89 -39.07 -4.71
N LYS A 45 17.93 -38.33 -5.81
CA LYS A 45 18.37 -38.85 -7.12
C LYS A 45 19.83 -39.29 -7.03
N LYS A 46 20.09 -40.53 -7.46
CA LYS A 46 21.43 -41.08 -7.62
C LYS A 46 22.20 -40.28 -8.68
N THR A 47 23.44 -39.99 -8.36
CA THR A 47 24.42 -39.24 -9.15
C THR A 47 24.69 -39.95 -10.48
N SER A 48 24.50 -39.23 -11.58
CA SER A 48 25.16 -39.51 -12.85
C SER A 48 25.58 -38.18 -13.46
N ASN A 49 26.89 -38.03 -13.63
CA ASN A 49 27.56 -36.89 -14.24
C ASN A 49 26.89 -36.47 -15.55
N ASN A 50 26.61 -35.17 -15.71
CA ASN A 50 26.98 -34.41 -16.91
C ASN A 50 26.80 -32.91 -16.67
N GLN A 51 27.65 -32.18 -17.36
CA GLN A 51 28.06 -30.80 -17.14
C GLN A 51 27.02 -29.78 -17.63
N ASP A 52 27.13 -28.59 -17.06
CA ASP A 52 26.79 -27.28 -17.61
C ASP A 52 25.34 -26.98 -17.99
N GLU A 53 24.65 -26.29 -17.08
CA GLU A 53 24.07 -24.98 -17.36
C GLU A 53 24.05 -24.16 -16.07
N LYS A 54 25.17 -23.47 -15.88
CA LYS A 54 25.42 -22.50 -14.83
C LYS A 54 24.50 -21.30 -15.09
N LYS A 55 23.29 -21.30 -14.51
CA LYS A 55 22.55 -20.05 -14.30
C LYS A 55 23.37 -19.23 -13.31
N THR A 56 24.11 -18.30 -13.89
CA THR A 56 24.83 -17.22 -13.24
C THR A 56 23.86 -16.45 -12.36
N ASN A 57 23.82 -16.79 -11.07
CA ASN A 57 23.59 -15.80 -10.05
C ASN A 57 24.79 -14.85 -10.13
N GLU A 58 24.64 -13.76 -10.86
CA GLU A 58 25.50 -12.60 -10.73
C GLU A 58 25.31 -12.04 -9.31
N LYS A 59 25.97 -12.68 -8.34
CA LYS A 59 26.30 -12.04 -7.08
C LYS A 59 27.32 -10.98 -7.42
N THR A 60 26.84 -9.77 -7.63
CA THR A 60 27.63 -8.55 -7.49
C THR A 60 28.45 -8.67 -6.21
N LYS A 61 29.77 -8.53 -6.33
CA LYS A 61 30.70 -8.50 -5.19
C LYS A 61 30.57 -7.16 -4.47
N SER A 62 29.40 -6.81 -3.95
CA SER A 62 29.34 -5.83 -2.87
C SER A 62 29.73 -6.55 -1.58
N LYS A 63 30.47 -5.86 -0.71
CA LYS A 63 30.71 -6.31 0.67
C LYS A 63 29.50 -5.97 1.57
N ASP A 64 28.40 -5.58 0.96
CA ASP A 64 27.20 -5.20 1.68
C ASP A 64 26.50 -6.46 2.16
N ILE A 65 26.16 -6.43 3.45
CA ILE A 65 25.48 -7.52 4.13
C ILE A 65 24.02 -7.63 3.65
N TRP A 66 23.48 -6.55 3.07
CA TRP A 66 22.11 -6.43 2.59
C TRP A 66 22.11 -6.02 1.12
N ASP A 67 21.27 -6.65 0.31
CA ASP A 67 20.94 -6.19 -1.03
C ASP A 67 19.73 -5.24 -0.96
N ASP A 68 19.68 -4.20 -1.81
CA ASP A 68 18.57 -3.24 -1.80
C ASP A 68 17.20 -3.91 -2.06
N SER A 69 17.20 -5.09 -2.69
CA SER A 69 16.00 -5.91 -2.88
C SER A 69 15.58 -6.74 -1.66
N GLU A 70 16.44 -6.89 -0.66
CA GLU A 70 16.16 -7.58 0.62
C GLU A 70 15.66 -6.62 1.71
N VAL A 71 15.82 -5.32 1.51
CA VAL A 71 15.21 -4.29 2.37
C VAL A 71 13.76 -4.15 1.94
N LEU A 72 12.85 -4.77 2.68
CA LEU A 72 11.42 -4.50 2.51
C LEU A 72 11.18 -3.03 2.85
N ASP A 73 10.67 -2.25 1.90
CA ASP A 73 10.14 -0.89 2.10
C ASP A 73 8.87 -0.88 2.99
N ASP A 74 8.50 -2.02 3.59
CA ASP A 74 7.39 -2.09 4.51
C ASP A 74 7.75 -1.35 5.79
N VAL A 75 7.31 -0.09 5.79
CA VAL A 75 7.15 0.78 6.96
C VAL A 75 6.01 0.25 7.84
N ASP A 76 5.97 -1.06 8.09
CA ASP A 76 5.22 -1.63 9.22
C ASP A 76 6.01 -1.27 10.49
N ILE A 77 5.94 0.02 10.83
CA ILE A 77 6.40 0.51 12.10
C ILE A 77 5.41 -0.08 13.11
N ASP A 78 5.84 -1.15 13.77
CA ASP A 78 5.18 -1.65 14.97
C ASP A 78 5.22 -0.54 16.04
N ASP A 79 4.24 0.34 16.00
CA ASP A 79 4.03 1.43 16.95
C ASP A 79 3.74 0.90 18.37
N SER A 80 3.60 -0.43 18.55
CA SER A 80 3.46 -1.09 19.85
C SER A 80 4.69 -0.90 20.77
N LEU A 81 5.86 -0.57 20.22
CA LEU A 81 7.11 -0.51 20.99
C LEU A 81 7.67 0.90 21.19
N ASP A 82 7.01 1.93 20.62
CA ASP A 82 7.47 3.32 20.79
C ASP A 82 6.86 3.94 22.06
N PRO A 83 7.67 4.48 22.99
CA PRO A 83 7.16 5.12 24.20
C PRO A 83 6.52 6.50 23.94
N ARG A 84 6.61 7.04 22.72
CA ARG A 84 6.07 8.36 22.37
C ARG A 84 4.57 8.29 22.13
N GLU A 85 3.86 9.31 22.60
CA GLU A 85 2.42 9.39 22.40
C GLU A 85 2.10 9.82 20.96
N GLN A 86 0.99 9.31 20.43
CA GLN A 86 0.46 9.78 19.16
C GLN A 86 -0.24 11.13 19.36
N PRO A 87 0.13 12.19 18.61
CA PRO A 87 -0.51 13.49 18.71
C PRO A 87 -1.91 13.48 18.10
N GLU A 88 -2.79 14.38 18.54
CA GLU A 88 -4.11 14.56 17.92
C GLU A 88 -3.93 15.18 16.52
N TYR A 89 -4.55 14.57 15.51
CA TYR A 89 -4.45 15.02 14.13
C TYR A 89 -5.82 15.03 13.42
N ASP A 90 -5.96 15.90 12.43
CA ASP A 90 -7.18 16.08 11.63
C ASP A 90 -6.81 16.17 10.14
N LEU A 91 -7.50 15.40 9.31
CA LEU A 91 -7.31 15.37 7.85
C LEU A 91 -8.51 16.02 7.16
N LYS A 92 -8.22 17.07 6.39
CA LYS A 92 -9.22 17.84 5.64
C LYS A 92 -8.85 17.92 4.19
N PHE A 93 -9.80 17.63 3.31
CA PHE A 93 -9.66 17.91 1.89
C PHE A 93 -10.10 19.35 1.61
N SER A 94 -9.31 20.06 0.82
CA SER A 94 -9.57 21.44 0.44
C SER A 94 -9.54 21.60 -1.07
N GLN A 95 -10.44 22.43 -1.58
CA GLN A 95 -10.62 22.70 -3.00
C GLN A 95 -10.39 24.18 -3.26
N SER A 96 -9.63 24.48 -4.30
CA SER A 96 -9.45 25.84 -4.78
C SER A 96 -10.66 26.22 -5.65
N VAL A 97 -11.59 27.00 -5.08
CA VAL A 97 -12.78 27.49 -5.79
C VAL A 97 -12.57 28.92 -6.25
N SER A 98 -12.83 29.17 -7.54
CA SER A 98 -12.84 30.52 -8.10
C SER A 98 -14.23 31.16 -7.95
N SER A 99 -14.33 32.48 -8.14
CA SER A 99 -15.64 33.16 -8.16
C SER A 99 -16.55 32.64 -9.29
N GLU A 100 -15.98 32.16 -10.39
CA GLU A 100 -16.72 31.55 -11.50
C GLU A 100 -17.31 30.19 -11.09
N ASP A 101 -16.56 29.38 -10.35
CA ASP A 101 -17.04 28.11 -9.80
C ASP A 101 -18.20 28.34 -8.82
N VAL A 102 -18.06 29.32 -7.93
CA VAL A 102 -19.05 29.61 -6.86
C VAL A 102 -20.30 30.31 -7.41
N TYR A 103 -20.13 31.26 -8.32
CA TYR A 103 -21.23 32.14 -8.74
C TYR A 103 -21.85 31.76 -10.09
N LEU A 104 -21.04 31.21 -11.01
CA LEU A 104 -21.50 30.87 -12.36
C LEU A 104 -21.63 29.35 -12.58
N GLN A 105 -21.12 28.53 -11.66
CA GLN A 105 -21.10 27.07 -11.75
C GLN A 105 -20.52 26.56 -13.08
N MET A 106 -19.62 27.34 -13.70
CA MET A 106 -18.96 26.97 -14.95
C MET A 106 -17.75 26.05 -14.73
N GLY A 107 -17.24 25.99 -13.50
CA GLY A 107 -16.23 25.04 -13.10
C GLY A 107 -16.76 23.61 -13.10
N GLN A 108 -15.97 22.69 -13.64
CA GLN A 108 -16.21 21.23 -13.58
C GLN A 108 -15.96 20.62 -12.18
N LYS A 109 -15.90 21.47 -11.15
CA LYS A 109 -15.62 21.12 -9.76
C LYS A 109 -16.91 20.75 -9.04
N ASN A 110 -16.91 19.62 -8.33
CA ASN A 110 -18.03 19.21 -7.48
C ASN A 110 -17.69 19.32 -5.99
N GLN A 111 -18.69 19.14 -5.14
CA GLN A 111 -18.57 19.16 -3.67
C GLN A 111 -17.94 17.86 -3.10
N SER A 112 -17.62 16.89 -3.94
CA SER A 112 -16.99 15.63 -3.52
C SER A 112 -15.50 15.82 -3.28
N THR A 113 -14.95 15.00 -2.38
CA THR A 113 -13.50 14.85 -2.19
C THR A 113 -12.77 14.50 -3.51
N ALA A 114 -13.47 13.90 -4.47
CA ALA A 114 -12.95 13.60 -5.80
C ALA A 114 -12.49 14.85 -6.59
N SER A 115 -13.04 16.04 -6.30
CA SER A 115 -12.62 17.30 -6.93
C SER A 115 -11.74 18.17 -6.03
N CYS A 116 -11.37 17.70 -4.82
CA CYS A 116 -10.45 18.43 -3.95
C CYS A 116 -8.99 18.16 -4.34
N GLU A 117 -8.22 19.20 -4.64
CA GLU A 117 -6.83 19.09 -5.10
C GLU A 117 -5.82 18.97 -3.94
N ASN A 118 -6.16 19.48 -2.75
CA ASN A 118 -5.24 19.60 -1.65
C ASN A 118 -5.71 18.81 -0.42
N LEU A 119 -4.80 18.05 0.16
CA LEU A 119 -4.94 17.40 1.46
C LEU A 119 -4.27 18.27 2.53
N MET A 120 -5.06 18.75 3.49
CA MET A 120 -4.61 19.53 4.64
C MET A 120 -4.60 18.64 5.88
N ILE A 121 -3.43 18.52 6.51
CA ILE A 121 -3.24 17.72 7.73
C ILE A 121 -2.89 18.69 8.85
N LYS A 122 -3.69 18.70 9.91
CA LYS A 122 -3.46 19.52 11.10
C LYS A 122 -3.06 18.62 12.24
N ILE A 123 -1.89 18.88 12.82
CA ILE A 123 -1.34 18.05 13.90
C ILE A 123 -1.12 18.96 15.10
N LYS A 124 -1.74 18.64 16.23
CA LYS A 124 -1.57 19.37 17.48
C LYS A 124 -0.35 18.84 18.21
N LEU A 125 0.62 19.71 18.48
CA LEU A 125 1.88 19.35 19.12
C LEU A 125 2.15 20.27 20.31
N PRO A 126 1.37 20.12 21.41
CA PRO A 126 1.48 21.01 22.54
C PRO A 126 2.84 20.86 23.23
N ALA A 127 3.39 21.98 23.69
CA ALA A 127 4.70 22.08 24.34
C ALA A 127 5.90 21.58 23.49
N THR A 128 5.78 21.62 22.17
CA THR A 128 6.88 21.28 21.23
C THR A 128 7.34 22.51 20.47
N THR A 129 8.64 22.62 20.15
CA THR A 129 9.15 23.71 19.32
C THR A 129 9.36 23.26 17.87
N MET A 130 9.27 24.18 16.92
CA MET A 130 9.43 23.89 15.48
C MET A 130 10.78 23.21 15.16
N ASN A 131 11.84 23.50 15.92
CA ASN A 131 13.17 22.93 15.67
C ASN A 131 13.28 21.45 16.08
N ASP A 132 12.42 21.00 16.99
CA ASP A 132 12.40 19.63 17.48
C ASP A 132 11.50 18.72 16.62
N VAL A 133 10.85 19.27 15.59
CA VAL A 133 9.92 18.53 14.74
C VAL A 133 10.60 18.16 13.43
N GLU A 134 10.74 16.86 13.20
CA GLU A 134 11.16 16.30 11.92
C GLU A 134 9.92 15.78 11.19
N LEU A 135 9.75 16.21 9.93
CA LEU A 135 8.66 15.79 9.06
C LEU A 135 9.27 15.13 7.83
N GLN A 136 8.91 13.87 7.59
CA GLN A 136 9.23 13.13 6.38
C GLN A 136 7.92 12.84 5.64
N VAL A 137 7.86 13.26 4.38
CA VAL A 137 6.69 13.07 3.52
C VAL A 137 7.11 12.27 2.29
N THR A 138 6.49 11.11 2.13
CA THR A 138 6.57 10.27 0.94
C THR A 138 5.25 10.37 0.17
N ASP A 139 5.18 9.79 -1.02
CA ASP A 139 3.98 9.85 -1.86
C ASP A 139 2.75 9.19 -1.21
N THR A 140 2.93 8.18 -0.35
CA THR A 140 1.84 7.43 0.31
C THR A 140 1.91 7.44 1.83
N PHE A 141 2.95 8.04 2.40
CA PHE A 141 3.23 7.94 3.84
C PHE A 141 3.71 9.27 4.41
N LEU A 142 3.30 9.54 5.64
CA LEU A 142 3.67 10.72 6.40
C LEU A 142 4.24 10.27 7.75
N ASP A 143 5.50 10.58 8.01
CA ASP A 143 6.15 10.34 9.30
C ASP A 143 6.49 11.68 9.94
N LEU A 144 5.96 11.91 11.14
CA LEU A 144 6.33 13.03 11.99
C LEU A 144 6.97 12.49 13.26
N ARG A 145 8.18 13.00 13.52
CA ARG A 145 8.95 12.65 14.72
C ARG A 145 9.26 13.90 15.51
N SER A 146 8.99 13.81 16.80
CA SER A 146 9.45 14.78 17.80
C SER A 146 9.95 14.02 19.04
N PRO A 147 10.61 14.71 19.98
CA PRO A 147 11.07 14.08 21.22
C PRO A 147 9.93 13.45 22.04
N LYS A 148 8.73 14.05 21.99
CA LYS A 148 7.57 13.64 22.78
C LYS A 148 6.53 12.85 22.00
N TYR A 149 6.31 13.24 20.74
CA TYR A 149 5.27 12.69 19.89
C TYR A 149 5.84 12.03 18.65
N LYS A 150 5.14 10.99 18.19
CA LYS A 150 5.38 10.35 16.90
C LYS A 150 4.05 10.14 16.20
N LEU A 151 4.03 10.40 14.90
CA LEU A 151 2.87 10.13 14.06
C LEU A 151 3.34 9.52 12.75
N ALA A 152 3.05 8.23 12.58
CA ALA A 152 3.15 7.52 11.33
C ALA A 152 1.74 7.38 10.73
N LEU A 153 1.51 7.91 9.53
CA LEU A 153 0.21 7.87 8.88
C LEU A 153 0.31 7.50 7.40
N TYR A 154 -0.46 6.49 7.01
CA TYR A 154 -0.70 6.16 5.62
C TYR A 154 -1.71 7.12 5.00
N LEU A 155 -1.35 7.72 3.88
CA LEU A 155 -2.20 8.68 3.17
C LEU A 155 -3.24 7.94 2.30
N PRO A 156 -4.50 8.38 2.26
CA PRO A 156 -5.55 7.72 1.46
C PRO A 156 -5.29 7.73 -0.05
N HIS A 157 -4.55 8.73 -0.52
CA HIS A 157 -4.21 8.93 -1.92
C HIS A 157 -2.75 9.31 -2.05
N LYS A 158 -2.19 9.04 -3.23
CA LYS A 158 -0.85 9.50 -3.56
C LYS A 158 -0.80 11.03 -3.55
N VAL A 159 0.25 11.59 -2.97
CA VAL A 159 0.49 13.03 -2.91
C VAL A 159 1.80 13.40 -3.58
N ASP A 160 1.92 14.65 -3.99
CA ASP A 160 3.18 15.23 -4.45
C ASP A 160 4.06 15.54 -3.24
N SER A 161 5.02 14.66 -2.96
CA SER A 161 6.01 14.82 -1.89
C SER A 161 6.93 16.04 -2.10
N LYS A 162 7.13 16.50 -3.34
CA LYS A 162 8.09 17.57 -3.66
C LYS A 162 7.48 18.97 -3.50
N ASN A 163 6.18 19.11 -3.79
CA ASN A 163 5.48 20.40 -3.76
C ASN A 163 4.59 20.61 -2.51
N GLY A 164 4.90 19.92 -1.41
CA GLY A 164 4.22 20.10 -0.14
C GLY A 164 4.52 21.46 0.51
N LYS A 165 3.54 22.00 1.25
CA LYS A 165 3.71 23.19 2.10
C LYS A 165 3.48 22.80 3.55
N ALA A 166 4.41 23.15 4.44
CA ALA A 166 4.24 22.98 5.88
C ALA A 166 4.37 24.34 6.57
N GLN A 167 3.47 24.62 7.50
CA GLN A 167 3.41 25.86 8.27
C GLN A 167 3.24 25.55 9.75
N TRP A 168 4.14 26.06 10.57
CA TRP A 168 4.04 25.97 12.03
C TRP A 168 3.27 27.17 12.59
N ASP A 169 2.16 26.93 13.28
CA ASP A 169 1.42 27.96 14.01
C ASP A 169 1.87 27.96 15.48
N LYS A 170 2.69 28.95 15.84
CA LYS A 170 3.22 29.11 17.21
C LYS A 170 2.13 29.49 18.23
N ALA A 171 1.04 30.11 17.80
CA ALA A 171 -0.01 30.55 18.73
C ALA A 171 -0.87 29.37 19.20
N LYS A 172 -1.07 28.38 18.33
CA LYS A 172 -1.86 27.17 18.63
C LYS A 172 -1.02 25.94 18.92
N GLU A 173 0.29 26.02 18.69
CA GLU A 173 1.22 24.87 18.75
C GLU A 173 0.76 23.76 17.80
N GLU A 174 0.38 24.15 16.58
CA GLU A 174 -0.16 23.26 15.54
C GLU A 174 0.72 23.28 14.29
N LEU A 175 1.02 22.10 13.75
CA LEU A 175 1.63 21.95 12.44
C LEU A 175 0.54 21.76 11.38
N ASN A 176 0.47 22.70 10.43
CA ASN A 176 -0.44 22.64 9.30
C ASN A 176 0.34 22.24 8.04
N ILE A 177 0.02 21.08 7.48
CA ILE A 177 0.65 20.55 6.27
C ILE A 177 -0.39 20.59 5.15
N THR A 178 -0.01 21.06 3.98
CA THR A 178 -0.84 21.10 2.77
C THR A 178 -0.09 20.36 1.67
N LEU A 179 -0.64 19.22 1.24
CA LEU A 179 -0.06 18.35 0.21
C LEU A 179 -1.01 18.33 -0.98
N ARG A 180 -0.46 18.41 -2.20
CA ARG A 180 -1.28 18.28 -3.41
C ARG A 180 -1.50 16.80 -3.69
N VAL A 181 -2.75 16.40 -3.89
CA VAL A 181 -3.12 15.02 -4.22
C VAL A 181 -2.83 14.76 -5.70
N GLN A 182 -2.17 13.65 -6.02
CA GLN A 182 -1.94 13.19 -7.39
C GLN A 182 -2.91 12.06 -7.73
N ARG A 183 -3.82 12.31 -8.69
CA ARG A 183 -4.77 11.32 -9.21
C ARG A 183 -4.69 11.26 -10.73
N GLU A 184 -4.98 10.09 -11.28
CA GLU A 184 -4.87 9.83 -12.73
C GLU A 184 -5.72 10.79 -13.57
N TYR A 185 -6.86 11.27 -13.04
CA TYR A 185 -7.78 12.16 -13.75
C TYR A 185 -7.83 13.58 -13.19
N ASP A 186 -6.85 13.99 -12.39
CA ASP A 186 -6.86 15.32 -11.77
C ASP A 186 -6.77 16.45 -12.83
N PHE A 187 -6.23 16.15 -14.02
CA PHE A 187 -6.21 17.07 -15.16
C PHE A 187 -7.61 17.40 -15.71
N LEU A 188 -8.61 16.56 -15.45
CA LEU A 188 -10.00 16.82 -15.79
C LEU A 188 -10.69 17.77 -14.79
N ASN A 189 -10.02 18.13 -13.70
CA ASN A 189 -10.54 19.07 -12.71
C ASN A 189 -9.87 20.46 -12.81
N MET A 190 -8.93 20.66 -13.76
CA MET A 190 -8.31 21.96 -14.02
C MET A 190 -9.28 23.00 -14.59
#